data_AF-A0A2E5AB70-F1
#
_entry.id   AF-A0A2E5AB70-F1
#
_cell.length_a   1.000
_cell.length_b   1.000
_cell.length_c   1.000
_cell.angle_alpha   90.00
_cell.angle_beta   90.00
_cell.angle_gamma   90.00
#
_symmetry.space_group_name_H-M   'P 1'
#
loop_
_entity.id
_entity.type
_entity.pdbx_description
1 polymer ?
#
loop_
_entity_poly.entity_id
_entity_poly.type
_entity_poly.pdbx_seq_one_letter_code
_entity_poly.pdbx_strand_id
1 'polypeptide(L)'
;MAHRDEPNQNPSDPHDFERRLNAKLEARRAKEAASNPSGWGQGVRYGTEFAGGVLVGAGLGYLTDQFFNWSPWGLLVGVLMGFAAGTLNVVRAAQSMNQSDDASS
;
A
#
# COMPACT_ATOMS: atom_id res chain seq x y z
N MET A 1 -51.18 -24.24 -19.75
CA MET A 1 -51.31 -23.18 -18.74
C MET A 1 -49.94 -22.94 -18.17
N ALA A 2 -49.36 -21.77 -18.44
CA ALA A 2 -48.04 -21.40 -17.92
C ALA A 2 -48.13 -21.29 -16.40
N HIS A 3 -47.50 -22.22 -15.68
CA HIS A 3 -47.19 -22.05 -14.27
C HIS A 3 -46.25 -20.84 -14.19
N ARG A 4 -46.80 -19.73 -13.72
CA ARG A 4 -46.06 -18.50 -13.48
C ARG A 4 -45.26 -18.77 -12.20
N ASP A 5 -43.94 -18.84 -12.33
CA ASP A 5 -43.03 -18.87 -11.18
C ASP A 5 -43.25 -17.58 -10.39
N GLU A 6 -44.08 -17.67 -9.34
CA GLU A 6 -44.27 -16.56 -8.43
C GLU A 6 -42.96 -16.34 -7.67
N PRO A 7 -42.36 -15.13 -7.69
CA PRO A 7 -41.21 -14.82 -6.86
C PRO A 7 -41.66 -14.92 -5.40
N ASN A 8 -41.30 -16.05 -4.77
CA ASN A 8 -41.56 -16.36 -3.38
C ASN A 8 -40.78 -15.38 -2.49
N GLN A 9 -41.43 -14.29 -2.09
CA GLN A 9 -40.89 -13.26 -1.19
C GLN A 9 -40.97 -13.70 0.27
N ASN A 10 -40.56 -14.93 0.58
CA ASN A 10 -40.48 -15.40 1.97
C ASN A 10 -39.16 -14.91 2.60
N PRO A 11 -39.19 -13.97 3.56
CA PRO A 11 -37.99 -13.38 4.18
C PRO A 11 -37.16 -14.38 4.99
N SER A 12 -37.59 -15.64 5.08
CA SER A 12 -36.91 -16.73 5.79
C SER A 12 -36.17 -17.70 4.85
N ASP A 13 -36.09 -17.42 3.53
CA ASP A 13 -35.36 -18.27 2.59
C ASP A 13 -33.85 -18.20 2.88
N PRO A 14 -33.22 -19.29 3.36
CA PRO A 14 -31.79 -19.31 3.68
C PRO A 14 -30.92 -18.91 2.50
N HIS A 15 -31.37 -19.20 1.27
CA HIS A 15 -30.62 -18.88 0.05
C HIS A 15 -30.54 -17.37 -0.23
N ASP A 16 -31.55 -16.59 0.13
CA ASP A 16 -31.48 -15.13 0.01
C ASP A 16 -30.52 -14.53 1.03
N PHE A 17 -30.53 -15.05 2.25
CA PHE A 17 -29.58 -14.67 3.28
C PHE A 17 -28.15 -15.00 2.86
N GLU A 18 -27.91 -16.21 2.36
CA GLU A 18 -26.61 -16.67 1.86
C GLU A 18 -26.10 -15.83 0.69
N ARG A 19 -26.96 -15.52 -0.28
CA ARG A 19 -26.62 -14.64 -1.42
C ARG A 19 -26.16 -13.26 -0.94
N ARG A 20 -26.89 -12.67 0.01
CA ARG A 20 -26.57 -11.37 0.61
C ARG A 20 -25.28 -11.42 1.44
N LEU A 21 -25.07 -12.51 2.16
CA LEU A 21 -23.89 -12.72 2.99
C LEU A 21 -22.65 -12.89 2.11
N ASN A 22 -22.71 -13.73 1.07
CA ASN A 22 -21.64 -13.89 0.09
C ASN A 22 -21.33 -12.59 -0.62
N ALA A 23 -22.33 -11.86 -1.12
CA ALA A 23 -22.11 -10.57 -1.78
C ALA A 23 -21.40 -9.56 -0.85
N LYS A 24 -21.77 -9.53 0.45
CA LYS A 24 -21.09 -8.70 1.45
C LYS A 24 -19.65 -9.18 1.73
N LEU A 25 -19.43 -10.49 1.82
CA LEU A 25 -18.11 -11.08 2.04
C LEU A 25 -17.17 -10.86 0.85
N GLU A 26 -17.67 -10.92 -0.38
CA GLU A 26 -16.90 -10.62 -1.59
C GLU A 26 -16.55 -9.14 -1.67
N ALA A 27 -17.48 -8.24 -1.38
CA ALA A 27 -17.20 -6.81 -1.30
C ALA A 27 -16.18 -6.48 -0.21
N ARG A 28 -16.26 -7.17 0.95
CA ARG A 28 -15.26 -7.08 2.03
C ARG A 28 -13.91 -7.59 1.54
N ARG A 29 -13.82 -8.78 0.94
CA ARG A 29 -12.57 -9.34 0.40
C ARG A 29 -11.97 -8.49 -0.71
N ALA A 30 -12.76 -7.89 -1.59
CA ALA A 30 -12.25 -6.99 -2.62
C ALA A 30 -11.68 -5.71 -2.00
N LYS A 31 -12.37 -5.16 -0.99
CA LYS A 31 -11.90 -4.01 -0.23
C LYS A 31 -10.66 -4.35 0.62
N GLU A 32 -10.61 -5.57 1.13
CA GLU A 32 -9.53 -6.09 1.97
C GLU A 32 -8.33 -6.52 1.15
N ALA A 33 -8.50 -7.01 -0.08
CA ALA A 33 -7.43 -7.21 -1.05
C ALA A 33 -6.87 -5.88 -1.57
N ALA A 34 -7.71 -4.84 -1.63
CA ALA A 34 -7.28 -3.48 -1.93
C ALA A 34 -6.59 -2.80 -0.72
N SER A 35 -6.97 -3.14 0.52
CA SER A 35 -6.37 -2.56 1.74
C SER A 35 -5.23 -3.37 2.34
N ASN A 36 -5.17 -4.67 2.03
CA ASN A 36 -4.24 -5.65 2.56
C ASN A 36 -3.68 -6.45 1.36
N PRO A 37 -2.88 -5.79 0.50
CA PRO A 37 -2.18 -6.53 -0.54
C PRO A 37 -1.32 -7.59 0.14
N SER A 38 -1.29 -8.79 -0.45
CA SER A 38 -0.36 -9.86 -0.04
C SER A 38 1.03 -9.26 0.23
N GLY A 39 1.81 -9.81 1.18
CA GLY A 39 3.08 -9.21 1.62
C GLY A 39 4.03 -8.73 0.50
N TRP A 40 3.89 -9.31 -0.69
CA TRP A 40 4.46 -8.80 -1.95
C TRP A 40 4.02 -7.39 -2.35
N GLY A 41 2.71 -7.10 -2.46
CA GLY A 41 2.21 -5.80 -2.90
C GLY A 41 2.50 -4.68 -1.89
N GLN A 42 2.52 -5.01 -0.59
CA GLN A 42 2.99 -4.09 0.44
C GLN A 42 4.48 -3.78 0.26
N GLY A 43 5.31 -4.81 0.02
CA GLY A 43 6.75 -4.66 -0.26
C GLY A 43 7.04 -3.84 -1.52
N VAL A 44 6.29 -4.04 -2.59
CA VAL A 44 6.41 -3.25 -3.83
C VAL A 44 6.06 -1.79 -3.59
N ARG A 45 5.03 -1.48 -2.79
CA ARG A 45 4.65 -0.09 -2.49
C ARG A 45 5.75 0.62 -1.69
N TYR A 46 6.24 0.01 -0.62
CA TYR A 46 7.34 0.57 0.17
C TYR A 46 8.63 0.68 -0.65
N GLY A 47 8.94 -0.32 -1.48
CA GLY A 47 10.08 -0.28 -2.40
C GLY A 47 9.99 0.88 -3.40
N THR A 48 8.79 1.17 -3.91
CA THR A 48 8.55 2.28 -4.85
C THR A 48 8.65 3.64 -4.17
N GLU A 49 8.10 3.79 -2.97
CA GLU A 49 8.23 5.01 -2.16
C GLU A 49 9.71 5.29 -1.83
N PHE A 50 10.48 4.26 -1.47
CA PHE A 50 11.92 4.35 -1.24
C PHE A 50 12.70 4.69 -2.51
N ALA A 51 12.47 3.94 -3.60
CA ALA A 51 13.13 4.16 -4.88
C ALA A 51 12.84 5.57 -5.44
N GLY A 52 11.61 6.06 -5.29
CA GLY A 52 11.23 7.43 -5.65
C GLY A 52 12.03 8.47 -4.88
N GLY A 53 12.17 8.32 -3.56
CA GLY A 53 12.99 9.21 -2.73
C GLY A 53 14.47 9.20 -3.11
N VAL A 54 15.03 8.02 -3.38
CA VAL A 54 16.43 7.87 -3.82
C VAL A 54 16.66 8.50 -5.19
N LEU A 55 15.76 8.27 -6.16
CA LEU A 55 15.86 8.85 -7.50
C LEU A 55 15.75 10.38 -7.48
N VAL A 56 14.87 10.93 -6.65
CA VAL A 56 14.75 12.38 -6.47
C VAL A 56 16.00 12.96 -5.82
N GLY A 57 16.54 12.31 -4.78
CA GLY A 57 17.79 12.74 -4.13
C GLY A 57 19.00 12.68 -5.07
N ALA A 58 19.10 11.62 -5.88
CA ALA A 58 20.14 11.47 -6.90
C ALA A 58 20.00 12.53 -8.01
N GLY A 59 18.78 12.79 -8.48
CA GLY A 59 18.50 13.81 -9.49
C GLY A 59 18.83 15.23 -9.00
N LEU A 60 18.45 15.57 -7.76
CA LEU A 60 18.78 16.86 -7.13
C LEU A 60 20.29 17.00 -6.88
N GLY A 61 20.96 15.94 -6.44
CA GLY A 61 22.42 15.92 -6.26
C GLY A 61 23.17 16.11 -7.58
N TYR A 62 22.73 15.46 -8.64
CA TYR A 62 23.29 15.61 -9.98
C TYR A 62 23.09 17.03 -10.55
N LEU A 63 21.90 17.61 -10.40
CA LEU A 63 21.63 19.01 -10.78
C LEU A 63 22.53 19.99 -10.01
N THR A 64 22.74 19.74 -8.72
CA THR A 64 23.59 20.60 -7.86
C THR A 64 25.05 20.56 -8.32
N ASP A 65 25.58 19.37 -8.64
CA ASP A 65 26.94 19.24 -9.19
C ASP A 65 27.10 19.97 -10.53
N GLN A 66 26.08 19.89 -11.40
CA GLN A 66 26.12 20.55 -12.72
C GLN A 66 26.13 22.09 -12.62
N PHE A 67 25.43 22.65 -11.62
CA PHE A 67 25.40 24.10 -11.42
C PHE A 67 26.68 24.64 -10.76
N PHE A 68 27.29 23.88 -9.85
CA PHE A 68 28.45 24.36 -9.09
C PHE A 68 29.81 24.07 -9.74
N ASN A 69 29.89 23.11 -10.68
CA ASN A 69 31.13 22.72 -11.36
C ASN A 69 32.28 22.34 -10.40
N TRP A 70 31.95 22.15 -9.11
CA TRP A 70 32.82 21.59 -8.08
C TRP A 70 32.72 20.07 -8.20
N SER A 71 33.85 19.38 -8.02
CA SER A 71 33.98 17.90 -7.94
C SER A 71 32.79 17.27 -7.16
N PRO A 72 32.41 15.99 -7.34
CA PRO A 72 31.04 15.48 -7.19
C PRO A 72 30.55 15.32 -5.73
N TRP A 73 30.73 16.37 -4.94
CA TRP A 73 30.37 16.48 -3.54
C TRP A 73 28.86 16.62 -3.38
N GLY A 74 28.18 17.27 -4.31
CA GLY A 74 26.72 17.39 -4.34
C GLY A 74 26.05 16.04 -4.58
N LEU A 75 26.60 15.22 -5.49
CA LEU A 75 26.13 13.85 -5.71
C LEU A 75 26.46 12.94 -4.52
N LEU A 76 27.65 13.07 -3.90
CA LEU A 76 28.02 12.31 -2.70
C LEU A 76 27.09 12.61 -1.51
N VAL A 77 26.85 13.90 -1.22
CA VAL A 77 25.96 14.34 -0.14
C VAL A 77 24.50 14.03 -0.48
N GLY A 78 24.08 14.22 -1.73
CA GLY A 78 22.73 13.93 -2.21
C GLY A 78 22.38 12.45 -2.10
N VAL A 79 23.31 11.56 -2.46
CA VAL A 79 23.13 10.11 -2.32
C VAL A 79 23.11 9.70 -0.84
N LEU A 80 24.03 10.21 -0.02
CA LEU A 80 24.03 9.91 1.43
C LEU A 80 22.75 10.40 2.11
N MET A 81 22.30 11.61 1.78
CA MET A 81 21.07 12.18 2.32
C MET A 81 19.83 11.42 1.84
N GLY A 82 19.76 11.07 0.55
CA GLY A 82 18.67 10.28 -0.01
C GLY A 82 18.62 8.87 0.58
N PHE A 83 19.78 8.24 0.78
CA PHE A 83 19.88 6.96 1.46
C PHE A 83 19.42 7.04 2.91
N ALA A 84 19.89 8.03 3.67
CA ALA A 84 19.50 8.26 5.07
C ALA A 84 18.00 8.51 5.21
N ALA A 85 17.43 9.42 4.39
CA ALA A 85 16.01 9.70 4.36
C ALA A 85 15.18 8.44 4.01
N GLY A 86 15.65 7.65 3.04
CA GLY A 86 15.03 6.39 2.65
C GLY A 86 15.06 5.35 3.78
N THR A 87 16.20 5.16 4.46
CA THR A 87 16.30 4.22 5.59
C THR A 87 15.43 4.66 6.77
N LEU A 88 15.41 5.96 7.08
CA LEU A 88 14.53 6.53 8.12
C LEU A 88 13.05 6.31 7.81
N ASN A 89 12.62 6.42 6.54
CA ASN A 89 11.24 6.15 6.15
C ASN A 89 10.86 4.67 6.37
N VAL A 90 11.76 3.74 6.03
CA VAL A 90 11.55 2.30 6.22
C VAL A 90 11.49 1.93 7.71
N VAL A 91 12.42 2.45 8.52
CA VAL A 91 12.44 2.19 9.97
C VAL A 91 11.17 2.72 10.63
N ARG A 92 10.71 3.91 10.24
CA ARG A 92 9.46 4.49 10.75
C ARG A 92 8.23 3.65 10.35
N ALA A 93 8.19 3.14 9.12
CA ALA A 93 7.13 2.23 8.68
C ALA A 93 7.11 0.94 9.53
N ALA A 94 8.27 0.33 9.76
CA ALA A 94 8.38 -0.86 10.60
C ALA A 94 7.99 -0.61 12.07
N GLN A 95 8.39 0.54 12.64
CA GLN A 95 7.99 0.93 14.00
C GLN A 95 6.48 1.14 14.12
N SER A 96 5.85 1.75 13.12
CA SER A 96 4.39 1.96 13.12
C SER A 96 3.60 0.65 13.13
N MET A 97 4.14 -0.42 12.54
CA MET A 97 3.53 -1.75 12.54
C MET A 97 3.65 -2.42 13.91
N ASN A 98 4.82 -2.35 14.56
CA ASN A 98 5.02 -2.93 15.90
C ASN A 98 4.18 -2.22 16.96
N GLN A 99 3.97 -0.90 16.85
CA GLN A 99 3.20 -0.15 17.84
C GLN A 99 1.69 -0.47 17.81
N SER A 100 1.16 -0.95 16.69
CA SER A 100 -0.22 -1.45 16.59
C SER A 100 -0.43 -2.79 17.31
N ASP A 101 0.60 -3.62 17.45
CA ASP A 101 0.51 -4.92 18.14
C ASP A 101 0.47 -4.77 19.67
N ASP A 102 1.20 -3.79 20.21
CA ASP A 102 1.22 -3.48 21.66
C ASP A 102 -0.08 -2.84 22.18
N ALA A 103 -0.80 -2.10 21.33
CA ALA A 103 -2.07 -1.45 21.70
C ALA A 103 -3.29 -2.38 21.68
N SER A 104 -3.09 -3.63 21.24
CA SER A 104 -4.13 -4.66 21.06
C SER A 104 -4.10 -5.74 22.14
N SER A 105 -3.14 -5.68 23.08
CA SER A 105 -2.90 -6.69 24.13
C SER A 105 -3.38 -6.24 25.51
#